data_AF-A0A1F7RY29-F1
#
_entry.id   AF-A0A1F7RY29-F1
#
_cell.length_a   1.000
_cell.length_b   1.000
_cell.length_c   1.000
_cell.angle_alpha   90.00
_cell.angle_beta   90.00
_cell.angle_gamma   90.00
#
_symmetry.space_group_name_H-M   'P 1'
#
loop_
_entity.id
_entity.type
_entity.pdbx_description
1 polymer ?
#
loop_
_entity_poly.entity_id
_entity_poly.type
_entity_poly.pdbx_seq_one_letter_code
_entity_poly.pdbx_strand_id
1 'polypeptide(L)'
;MQGNRFTLNKFIAILISSIFLFTAGYLFSETPKQPKEIKKEAQEVIKKAKQERSSYFYVSSGKRDPFRSPLLEAKSKTAAPETENGKVLESLRKFNIGTLKLIGIVSTTTENIAMVTAPDGKSYVLKKNTKVGPNGTVKEVNKDKVIIEEKYKVEEKNYLGEATSKTVSNEIVLSLGKKEGGNT
;
A
#
# COMPACT_ATOMS: atom_id res chain seq x y z
N MET A 1 -52.28 79.73 -36.75
CA MET A 1 -51.11 79.37 -35.91
C MET A 1 -51.53 78.23 -34.99
N GLN A 2 -50.73 77.15 -34.94
CA GLN A 2 -50.77 75.99 -34.03
C GLN A 2 -52.11 75.21 -33.94
N GLY A 3 -52.23 73.89 -34.15
CA GLY A 3 -51.28 72.84 -34.42
C GLY A 3 -52.00 71.49 -34.22
N ASN A 4 -52.32 70.78 -35.31
CA ASN A 4 -52.75 69.36 -35.24
C ASN A 4 -51.55 68.41 -35.46
N ARG A 5 -50.33 68.94 -35.42
CA ARG A 5 -49.07 68.16 -35.57
C ARG A 5 -48.84 67.19 -34.40
N PHE A 6 -49.51 67.40 -33.27
CA PHE A 6 -49.38 66.55 -32.08
C PHE A 6 -50.18 65.24 -32.18
N THR A 7 -51.32 65.24 -32.89
CA THR A 7 -52.13 64.02 -33.10
C THR A 7 -51.52 63.16 -34.20
N LEU A 8 -51.04 63.77 -35.29
CA LEU A 8 -50.47 63.03 -36.43
C LEU A 8 -49.16 62.31 -36.08
N ASN A 9 -48.25 62.94 -35.31
CA ASN A 9 -47.02 62.29 -34.87
C ASN A 9 -47.29 61.14 -33.87
N LYS A 10 -48.37 61.21 -33.09
CA LYS A 10 -48.82 60.10 -32.23
C LYS A 10 -49.36 58.93 -33.03
N PHE A 11 -50.14 59.20 -34.09
CA PHE A 11 -50.63 58.14 -34.99
C PHE A 11 -49.47 57.46 -35.74
N ILE A 12 -48.48 58.20 -36.22
CA ILE A 12 -47.30 57.63 -36.89
C ILE A 12 -46.45 56.80 -35.91
N ALA A 13 -46.25 57.28 -34.68
CA ALA A 13 -45.52 56.52 -33.65
C ALA A 13 -46.23 55.21 -33.25
N ILE A 14 -47.56 55.20 -33.19
CA ILE A 14 -48.36 53.99 -32.92
C ILE A 14 -48.25 52.99 -34.08
N LEU A 15 -48.26 53.47 -35.34
CA LEU A 15 -48.13 52.63 -36.54
C LEU A 15 -46.74 51.99 -36.67
N ILE A 16 -45.68 52.72 -36.32
CA ILE A 16 -44.31 52.20 -36.32
C ILE A 16 -44.11 51.21 -35.15
N SER A 17 -44.69 51.48 -33.98
CA SER A 17 -44.70 50.57 -32.84
C SER A 17 -45.44 49.26 -33.14
N SER A 18 -46.56 49.30 -33.86
CA SER A 18 -47.31 48.09 -34.22
C SER A 18 -46.57 47.24 -35.27
N ILE A 19 -45.84 47.87 -36.19
CA ILE A 19 -44.99 47.17 -37.17
C ILE A 19 -43.75 46.55 -36.50
N PHE A 20 -43.17 47.21 -35.50
CA PHE A 20 -42.05 46.66 -34.74
C PHE A 20 -42.47 45.47 -33.85
N LEU A 21 -43.68 45.52 -33.27
CA LEU A 21 -44.26 44.39 -32.53
C LEU A 21 -44.67 43.22 -33.44
N PHE A 22 -45.09 43.48 -34.67
CA PHE A 22 -45.52 42.43 -35.61
C PHE A 22 -44.34 41.74 -36.32
N THR A 23 -43.24 42.45 -36.58
CA THR A 23 -42.03 41.87 -37.22
C THR A 23 -41.16 41.09 -36.23
N ALA A 24 -41.08 41.52 -34.95
CA ALA A 24 -40.37 40.78 -33.91
C ALA A 24 -40.98 39.39 -33.64
N GLY A 25 -42.30 39.22 -33.80
CA GLY A 25 -42.98 37.94 -33.60
C GLY A 25 -42.62 36.86 -34.64
N TYR A 26 -42.12 37.23 -35.82
CA TYR A 26 -41.75 36.26 -36.85
C TYR A 26 -40.28 35.79 -36.77
N LEU A 27 -39.39 36.52 -36.09
CA LEU A 27 -37.99 36.12 -35.94
C LEU A 27 -37.73 35.14 -34.79
N PHE A 28 -38.68 34.93 -33.88
CA PHE A 28 -38.54 34.02 -32.72
C PHE A 28 -39.42 32.76 -32.85
N SER A 29 -39.61 32.25 -34.07
CA SER A 29 -40.19 30.93 -34.27
C SER A 29 -39.09 29.99 -34.72
N GLU A 30 -38.37 29.39 -33.77
CA GLU A 30 -37.65 28.16 -34.04
C GLU A 30 -38.68 27.14 -34.56
N THR A 31 -38.71 26.92 -35.86
CA THR A 31 -39.57 25.88 -36.43
C THR A 31 -39.16 24.57 -35.79
N PRO A 32 -40.04 23.84 -35.09
CA PRO A 32 -39.68 22.58 -34.50
C PRO A 32 -39.17 21.67 -35.62
N LYS A 33 -37.88 21.28 -35.53
CA LYS A 33 -37.22 20.41 -36.52
C LYS A 33 -38.16 19.25 -36.82
N GLN A 34 -38.45 19.04 -38.11
CA GLN A 34 -39.48 18.06 -38.47
C GLN A 34 -39.09 16.67 -37.94
N PRO A 35 -40.05 15.83 -37.51
CA PRO A 35 -39.77 14.50 -36.96
C PRO A 35 -38.90 13.59 -37.87
N LYS A 36 -38.87 13.86 -39.17
CA LYS A 36 -38.02 13.17 -40.15
C LYS A 36 -36.54 13.60 -40.08
N GLU A 37 -36.26 14.84 -39.76
CA GLU A 37 -34.89 15.38 -39.62
C GLU A 37 -34.27 14.94 -38.30
N ILE A 38 -35.04 14.95 -37.21
CA ILE A 38 -34.63 14.42 -35.90
C ILE A 38 -34.23 12.94 -36.00
N LYS A 39 -34.99 12.13 -36.76
CA LYS A 39 -34.67 10.71 -37.00
C LYS A 39 -33.40 10.52 -37.82
N LYS A 40 -33.11 11.42 -38.78
CA LYS A 40 -31.87 11.36 -39.60
C LYS A 40 -30.65 11.75 -38.78
N GLU A 41 -30.73 12.83 -38.01
CA GLU A 41 -29.67 13.30 -37.11
C GLU A 41 -29.34 12.23 -36.04
N ALA A 42 -30.36 11.61 -35.45
CA ALA A 42 -30.17 10.50 -34.51
C ALA A 42 -29.50 9.28 -35.18
N GLN A 43 -29.84 8.94 -36.42
CA GLN A 43 -29.21 7.84 -37.15
C GLN A 43 -27.76 8.13 -37.51
N GLU A 44 -27.40 9.38 -37.82
CA GLU A 44 -26.01 9.77 -38.05
C GLU A 44 -25.17 9.72 -36.77
N VAL A 45 -25.72 10.17 -35.64
CA VAL A 45 -25.07 10.04 -34.33
C VAL A 45 -24.86 8.57 -33.97
N ILE A 46 -25.85 7.71 -34.20
CA ILE A 46 -25.73 6.26 -33.96
C ILE A 46 -24.69 5.62 -34.90
N LYS A 47 -24.65 6.00 -36.18
CA LYS A 47 -23.64 5.50 -37.13
C LYS A 47 -22.24 5.95 -36.74
N LYS A 48 -22.06 7.22 -36.36
CA LYS A 48 -20.78 7.78 -35.92
C LYS A 48 -20.30 7.10 -34.63
N ALA A 49 -21.17 6.92 -33.64
CA ALA A 49 -20.86 6.20 -32.40
C ALA A 49 -20.53 4.72 -32.65
N LYS A 50 -21.17 4.08 -33.63
CA LYS A 50 -20.85 2.69 -34.03
C LYS A 50 -19.50 2.59 -34.73
N GLN A 51 -19.16 3.56 -35.57
CA GLN A 51 -17.86 3.66 -36.23
C GLN A 51 -16.74 3.93 -35.21
N GLU A 52 -16.98 4.78 -34.22
CA GLU A 52 -16.04 5.10 -33.14
C GLU A 52 -15.85 3.92 -32.16
N ARG A 53 -16.91 3.13 -31.88
CA ARG A 53 -16.76 1.86 -31.15
C ARG A 53 -15.96 0.81 -31.90
N SER A 54 -16.02 0.80 -33.23
CA SER A 54 -15.26 -0.17 -34.05
C SER A 54 -13.76 0.12 -34.11
N SER A 55 -13.30 1.29 -33.65
CA SER A 55 -11.87 1.64 -33.58
C SER A 55 -11.23 1.46 -32.20
N TYR A 56 -12.03 1.25 -31.13
CA TYR A 56 -11.48 1.04 -29.79
C TYR A 56 -11.14 -0.44 -29.57
N PHE A 57 -9.85 -0.76 -29.68
CA PHE A 57 -9.31 -2.07 -29.34
C PHE A 57 -8.51 -1.97 -28.04
N TYR A 58 -8.97 -2.65 -26.99
CA TYR A 58 -8.23 -2.73 -25.73
C TYR A 58 -7.04 -3.67 -25.86
N VAL A 59 -5.83 -3.12 -25.80
CA VAL A 59 -4.59 -3.89 -25.77
C VAL A 59 -4.11 -4.00 -24.31
N SER A 60 -4.11 -5.22 -23.78
CA SER A 60 -3.68 -5.54 -22.41
C SER A 60 -2.17 -5.72 -22.28
N SER A 61 -1.45 -5.93 -23.39
CA SER A 61 -0.01 -6.19 -23.38
C SER A 61 0.77 -5.00 -22.81
N GLY A 62 1.63 -5.27 -21.82
CA GLY A 62 2.48 -4.25 -21.17
C GLY A 62 1.79 -3.42 -20.08
N LYS A 63 0.50 -3.65 -19.81
CA LYS A 63 -0.21 -3.01 -18.68
C LYS A 63 -0.08 -3.88 -17.43
N ARG A 64 -0.12 -3.25 -16.25
CA ARG A 64 -0.15 -3.98 -14.97
C ARG A 64 -1.43 -4.81 -14.90
N ASP A 65 -1.29 -6.07 -14.51
CA ASP A 65 -2.40 -7.00 -14.37
C ASP A 65 -3.32 -6.53 -13.22
N PRO A 66 -4.60 -6.18 -13.50
CA PRO A 66 -5.52 -5.64 -12.49
C PRO A 66 -5.96 -6.68 -11.45
N PHE A 67 -5.68 -7.97 -11.69
CA PHE A 67 -6.00 -9.06 -10.77
C PHE A 67 -4.77 -9.59 -10.04
N ARG A 68 -3.56 -9.12 -10.38
CA ARG A 68 -2.38 -9.38 -9.55
C ARG A 68 -2.35 -8.42 -8.38
N SER A 69 -2.21 -8.99 -7.18
CA SER A 69 -2.06 -8.20 -5.97
C SER A 69 -0.81 -7.29 -6.05
N PRO A 70 -0.94 -5.98 -5.80
CA PRO A 70 0.20 -5.07 -5.71
C PRO A 70 1.25 -5.50 -4.66
N LEU A 71 0.84 -6.29 -3.67
CA LEU A 71 1.72 -6.81 -2.62
C LEU A 71 2.72 -7.85 -3.16
N LEU A 72 2.40 -8.55 -4.24
CA LEU A 72 3.33 -9.52 -4.86
C LEU A 72 4.48 -8.80 -5.57
N GLU A 73 4.20 -7.67 -6.23
CA GLU A 73 5.23 -6.80 -6.82
C GLU A 73 6.07 -6.12 -5.74
N ALA A 74 5.45 -5.67 -4.64
CA ALA A 74 6.16 -5.13 -3.47
C ALA A 74 7.05 -6.20 -2.81
N LYS A 75 6.54 -7.44 -2.63
CA LYS A 75 7.33 -8.58 -2.16
C LYS A 75 8.45 -8.91 -3.13
N SER A 76 8.30 -8.85 -4.45
CA SER A 76 9.46 -9.09 -5.33
C SER A 76 10.61 -8.09 -5.14
N LYS A 77 10.32 -6.89 -4.61
CA LYS A 77 11.32 -5.86 -4.27
C LYS A 77 11.81 -5.91 -2.81
N THR A 78 11.11 -6.61 -1.91
CA THR A 78 11.45 -6.68 -0.46
C THR A 78 11.49 -8.09 0.13
N ALA A 79 11.23 -9.10 -0.68
CA ALA A 79 11.24 -10.52 -0.36
C ALA A 79 12.14 -11.21 -1.38
N ALA A 80 13.43 -10.87 -1.35
CA ALA A 80 14.34 -11.98 -1.25
C ALA A 80 13.95 -12.73 0.03
N PRO A 81 13.73 -14.06 0.03
CA PRO A 81 13.99 -14.77 1.27
C PRO A 81 15.40 -14.35 1.67
N GLU A 82 15.55 -13.65 2.80
CA GLU A 82 16.88 -13.27 3.29
C GLU A 82 17.59 -14.55 3.78
N THR A 83 17.80 -15.49 2.88
CA THR A 83 18.64 -16.67 2.98
C THR A 83 19.86 -16.41 2.13
N GLU A 84 20.55 -15.31 2.40
CA GLU A 84 21.88 -15.05 1.84
C GLU A 84 22.79 -14.52 2.94
N ASN A 85 23.41 -15.47 3.63
CA ASN A 85 24.82 -15.43 4.02
C ASN A 85 25.34 -14.15 4.69
N GLY A 86 24.69 -13.71 5.78
CA GLY A 86 25.36 -12.89 6.80
C GLY A 86 24.64 -11.62 7.22
N LYS A 87 23.70 -11.09 6.43
CA LYS A 87 23.10 -9.77 6.71
C LYS A 87 21.92 -9.82 7.69
N VAL A 88 21.15 -10.91 7.71
CA VAL A 88 20.08 -11.13 8.72
C VAL A 88 20.67 -11.30 10.12
N LEU A 89 21.87 -11.89 10.21
CA LEU A 89 22.56 -12.20 11.46
C LEU A 89 22.91 -10.94 12.26
N GLU A 90 23.10 -9.80 11.60
CA GLU A 90 23.39 -8.54 12.28
C GLU A 90 22.13 -7.91 12.92
N SER A 91 20.95 -8.17 12.34
CA SER A 91 19.71 -7.60 12.86
C SER A 91 19.33 -8.13 14.23
N LEU A 92 19.63 -9.39 14.55
CA LEU A 92 19.39 -9.97 15.87
C LEU A 92 20.47 -9.63 16.90
N ARG A 93 21.67 -9.20 16.46
CA ARG A 93 22.79 -8.85 17.36
C ARG A 93 22.58 -7.57 18.15
N LYS A 94 21.76 -6.65 17.65
CA LYS A 94 21.45 -5.38 18.32
C LYS A 94 20.49 -5.53 19.50
N PHE A 95 19.78 -6.65 19.60
CA PHE A 95 18.76 -6.88 20.63
C PHE A 95 19.33 -7.69 21.79
N ASN A 96 18.98 -7.33 23.02
CA ASN A 96 19.34 -8.15 24.18
C ASN A 96 18.53 -9.47 24.15
N ILE A 97 19.18 -10.60 24.44
CA ILE A 97 18.60 -11.94 24.43
C ILE A 97 17.35 -12.01 25.33
N GLY A 98 17.36 -11.35 26.49
CA GLY A 98 16.23 -11.34 27.43
C GLY A 98 14.98 -10.60 26.92
N THR A 99 15.10 -9.80 25.86
CA THR A 99 13.97 -9.09 25.23
C THR A 99 13.31 -9.89 24.12
N LEU A 100 13.95 -10.98 23.68
CA LEU A 100 13.42 -11.86 22.64
C LEU A 100 12.37 -12.79 23.23
N LYS A 101 11.23 -12.90 22.55
CA LYS A 101 10.15 -13.78 22.96
C LYS A 101 10.07 -14.98 22.03
N LEU A 102 10.17 -16.19 22.58
CA LEU A 102 9.98 -17.41 21.79
C LEU A 102 8.50 -17.59 21.44
N ILE A 103 8.22 -17.60 20.14
CA ILE A 103 6.85 -17.72 19.59
C ILE A 103 6.52 -19.19 19.33
N GLY A 104 7.49 -19.95 18.81
CA GLY A 104 7.25 -21.29 18.29
C GLY A 104 8.55 -22.02 17.99
N ILE A 105 8.44 -23.35 17.95
CA ILE A 105 9.49 -24.23 17.46
C ILE A 105 8.87 -25.15 16.41
N VAL A 106 9.51 -25.21 15.25
CA VAL A 106 9.15 -26.06 14.13
C VAL A 106 10.18 -27.18 14.05
N SER A 107 9.75 -28.41 14.28
CA SER A 107 10.58 -29.60 14.07
C SER A 107 10.44 -30.08 12.63
N THR A 108 11.56 -30.10 11.90
CA THR A 108 11.66 -30.78 10.60
C THR A 108 12.30 -32.15 10.79
N THR A 109 12.34 -32.97 9.74
CA THR A 109 13.01 -34.29 9.79
C THR A 109 14.52 -34.19 10.02
N THR A 110 15.12 -33.04 9.70
CA THR A 110 16.58 -32.81 9.75
C THR A 110 17.00 -31.90 10.90
N GLU A 111 16.24 -30.85 11.20
CA GLU A 111 16.58 -29.89 12.26
C GLU A 111 15.35 -29.28 12.94
N ASN A 112 15.53 -28.83 14.19
CA ASN A 112 14.57 -27.97 14.86
C ASN A 112 14.91 -26.50 14.60
N ILE A 113 13.88 -25.72 14.31
CA ILE A 113 13.99 -24.30 13.99
C ILE A 113 13.11 -23.54 14.96
N ALA A 114 13.65 -22.54 15.65
CA ALA A 114 12.89 -21.69 16.55
C ALA A 114 12.52 -20.37 15.89
N MET A 115 11.37 -19.81 16.26
CA MET A 115 10.92 -18.48 15.85
C MET A 115 10.79 -17.58 17.07
N VAL A 116 11.41 -16.40 17.00
CA VAL A 116 11.41 -15.40 18.08
C VAL A 116 10.89 -14.06 17.59
N THR A 117 10.18 -13.32 18.45
CA THR A 117 9.84 -11.91 18.23
C THR A 117 10.85 -11.02 18.94
N ALA A 118 11.36 -10.02 18.24
CA ALA A 118 12.21 -8.98 18.83
C ALA A 118 11.38 -7.75 19.26
N PRO A 119 11.95 -6.81 20.04
CA PRO A 119 11.26 -5.58 20.48
C PRO A 119 10.72 -4.69 19.36
N ASP A 120 11.23 -4.82 18.14
CA ASP A 120 10.72 -4.09 16.97
C ASP A 120 9.44 -4.71 16.38
N GLY A 121 8.92 -5.76 17.00
CA GLY A 121 7.74 -6.50 16.56
C GLY A 121 8.00 -7.45 15.39
N LYS A 122 9.24 -7.53 14.89
CA LYS A 122 9.60 -8.44 13.79
C LYS A 122 9.90 -9.83 14.34
N SER A 123 9.60 -10.82 13.52
CA SER A 123 9.89 -12.23 13.81
C SER A 123 11.15 -12.69 13.09
N TYR A 124 11.98 -13.43 13.81
CA TYR A 124 13.26 -13.95 13.32
C TYR A 124 13.35 -15.45 13.55
N VAL A 125 14.18 -16.10 12.75
CA VAL A 125 14.42 -17.54 12.81
C VAL A 125 15.75 -17.82 13.49
N LEU A 126 15.75 -18.73 14.48
CA LEU A 126 16.92 -19.21 15.19
C LEU A 126 17.20 -20.66 14.82
N LYS A 127 18.43 -20.92 14.40
CA LYS A 127 19.00 -22.25 14.17
C LYS A 127 20.22 -22.45 15.06
N LYS A 128 20.74 -23.68 15.10
CA LYS A 128 22.04 -23.94 15.73
C LYS A 128 23.11 -23.02 15.15
N ASN A 129 23.96 -22.46 16.01
CA ASN A 129 25.01 -21.48 15.69
C ASN A 129 24.54 -20.10 15.19
N THR A 130 23.24 -19.80 15.21
CA THR A 130 22.76 -18.43 14.94
C THR A 130 23.28 -17.47 16.02
N LYS A 131 23.77 -16.30 15.59
CA LYS A 131 24.26 -15.23 16.48
C LYS A 131 23.10 -14.37 16.94
N VAL A 132 23.03 -14.12 18.25
CA VAL A 132 21.88 -13.47 18.89
C VAL A 132 22.40 -12.51 19.96
N GLY A 133 21.94 -11.27 19.94
CA GLY A 133 22.45 -10.23 20.82
C GLY A 133 23.95 -9.95 20.68
N PRO A 134 24.52 -9.18 21.63
CA PRO A 134 25.91 -8.73 21.52
C PRO A 134 26.91 -9.89 21.50
N ASN A 135 26.70 -10.88 22.38
CA ASN A 135 27.65 -11.96 22.62
C ASN A 135 27.04 -13.37 22.61
N GLY A 136 25.77 -13.50 22.21
CA GLY A 136 25.04 -14.77 22.25
C GLY A 136 25.21 -15.61 20.98
N THR A 137 25.21 -16.92 21.16
CA THR A 137 25.15 -17.91 20.08
C THR A 137 24.19 -19.03 20.47
N VAL A 138 23.30 -19.41 19.56
CA VAL A 138 22.38 -20.54 19.79
C VAL A 138 23.18 -21.84 19.84
N LYS A 139 23.18 -22.48 21.00
CA LYS A 139 23.84 -23.77 21.23
C LYS A 139 23.00 -24.91 20.68
N GLU A 140 21.70 -24.89 20.95
CA GLU A 140 20.75 -25.92 20.53
C GLU A 140 19.30 -25.42 20.50
N VAL A 141 18.51 -26.01 19.61
CA VAL A 141 17.05 -25.84 19.55
C VAL A 141 16.40 -27.19 19.85
N ASN A 142 15.77 -27.29 21.02
CA ASN A 142 14.98 -28.45 21.44
C ASN A 142 13.52 -28.27 21.04
N LYS A 143 12.64 -29.22 21.34
CA LYS A 143 11.20 -29.16 20.96
C LYS A 143 10.41 -28.13 21.77
N ASP A 144 10.89 -27.79 22.95
CA ASP A 144 10.22 -27.00 23.98
C ASP A 144 10.97 -25.70 24.31
N LYS A 145 12.29 -25.67 24.08
CA LYS A 145 13.17 -24.57 24.48
C LYS A 145 14.33 -24.33 23.51
N VAL A 146 14.87 -23.12 23.55
CA VAL A 146 16.11 -22.74 22.85
C VAL A 146 17.17 -22.44 23.89
N ILE A 147 18.36 -23.02 23.70
CA ILE A 147 19.51 -22.82 24.58
C ILE A 147 20.50 -21.90 23.87
N ILE A 148 20.79 -20.76 24.50
CA ILE A 148 21.69 -19.73 23.99
C ILE A 148 22.87 -19.60 24.94
N GLU A 149 24.08 -19.68 24.41
CA GLU A 149 25.32 -19.43 25.15
C GLU A 149 25.78 -18.00 24.92
N GLU A 150 26.02 -17.25 25.99
CA GLU A 150 26.50 -15.88 25.95
C GLU A 150 27.89 -15.77 26.57
N LYS A 151 28.85 -15.18 25.84
CA LYS A 151 30.26 -15.12 26.27
C LYS A 151 30.71 -13.70 26.56
N TYR A 152 31.18 -13.45 27.77
CA TYR A 152 31.72 -12.17 28.20
C TYR A 152 33.22 -12.28 28.43
N LYS A 153 33.97 -11.26 28.03
CA LYS A 153 35.37 -11.09 28.44
C LYS A 153 35.38 -10.17 29.65
N VAL A 154 35.83 -10.69 30.78
CA VAL A 154 35.99 -9.94 32.02
C VAL A 154 37.48 -9.69 32.20
N GLU A 155 37.85 -8.43 32.40
CA GLU A 155 39.21 -8.05 32.79
C GLU A 155 39.33 -8.12 34.31
N GLU A 156 40.20 -9.00 34.78
CA GLU A 156 40.55 -9.14 36.19
C GLU A 156 41.99 -8.69 36.40
N LYS A 157 42.22 -7.88 37.43
CA LYS A 157 43.59 -7.55 37.86
C LYS A 157 44.11 -8.64 38.77
N ASN A 158 45.28 -9.18 38.46
CA ASN A 158 45.97 -10.08 39.39
C ASN A 158 46.51 -9.30 40.60
N TYR A 159 47.08 -10.00 41.60
CA TYR A 159 47.65 -9.36 42.80
C TYR A 159 48.79 -8.38 42.50
N LEU A 160 49.40 -8.47 41.31
CA LEU A 160 50.45 -7.57 40.83
C LEU A 160 49.89 -6.35 40.07
N GLY A 161 48.57 -6.26 39.88
CA GLY A 161 47.89 -5.15 39.20
C GLY A 161 47.83 -5.31 37.67
N GLU A 162 48.29 -6.41 37.11
CA GLU A 162 48.26 -6.68 35.66
C GLU A 162 46.87 -7.11 35.22
N ALA A 163 46.40 -6.59 34.08
CA ALA A 163 45.12 -6.95 33.51
C ALA A 163 45.18 -8.34 32.85
N THR A 164 44.44 -9.29 33.40
CA THR A 164 44.23 -10.62 32.84
C THR A 164 42.81 -10.70 32.29
N SER A 165 42.62 -11.26 31.09
CA SER A 165 41.28 -11.46 30.54
C SER A 165 40.79 -12.88 30.83
N LYS A 166 39.61 -13.01 31.44
CA LYS A 166 38.90 -14.29 31.61
C LYS A 166 37.63 -14.29 30.76
N THR A 167 37.33 -15.41 30.13
CA THR A 167 36.06 -15.59 29.41
C THR A 167 35.05 -16.26 30.32
N VAL A 168 33.94 -15.59 30.57
CA VAL A 168 32.80 -16.10 31.35
C VAL A 168 31.66 -16.45 30.38
N SER A 169 31.10 -17.64 30.50
CA SER A 169 29.99 -18.11 29.66
C SER A 169 28.71 -18.30 30.47
N ASN A 170 27.61 -17.68 30.04
CA ASN A 170 26.28 -17.83 30.61
C ASN A 170 25.38 -18.63 29.68
N GLU A 171 24.52 -19.49 30.23
CA GLU A 171 23.51 -20.22 29.47
C GLU A 171 22.13 -19.60 29.72
N ILE A 172 21.47 -19.16 28.64
CA ILE A 172 20.16 -18.53 28.66
C ILE A 172 19.18 -19.45 27.94
N VAL A 173 18.06 -19.76 28.61
CA VAL A 173 17.02 -20.63 28.07
C VAL A 173 15.79 -19.80 27.70
N LEU A 174 15.46 -19.78 26.41
CA LEU A 174 14.17 -19.25 25.94
C LEU A 174 13.15 -20.39 25.92
N SER A 175 12.00 -20.16 26.55
CA SER A 175 10.87 -21.10 26.58
C SER A 175 9.61 -20.44 26.03
N LEU A 176 8.66 -21.26 25.60
CA LEU A 176 7.42 -20.78 25.02
C LEU A 176 6.61 -20.02 26.09
N GLY A 177 6.27 -18.77 25.81
CA GLY A 177 5.41 -18.00 26.71
C GLY A 177 4.06 -18.70 26.87
N LYS A 178 3.69 -19.07 28.10
CA LYS A 178 2.37 -19.63 28.38
C LYS A 178 1.33 -18.55 28.05
N LYS A 179 0.35 -18.86 27.21
CA LYS A 179 -0.82 -17.98 27.06
C LYS A 179 -1.47 -17.89 28.43
N GLU A 180 -1.45 -16.70 29.04
CA GLU A 180 -2.34 -16.42 30.16
C GLU A 180 -3.76 -16.64 29.66
N GLY A 181 -4.45 -17.60 30.27
CA GLY A 181 -5.77 -18.03 29.84
C GLY A 181 -6.71 -16.84 29.82
N GLY A 182 -7.38 -16.63 28.68
CA GLY A 182 -8.55 -15.76 28.64
C GLY A 182 -9.58 -16.32 29.59
N ASN A 183 -9.94 -15.54 30.61
CA ASN A 183 -11.21 -15.71 31.31
C ASN A 183 -12.31 -15.56 30.27
N THR A 184 -12.93 -16.68 29.90
CA THR A 184 -14.29 -16.70 29.35
C THR A 184 -15.28 -16.48 30.47
#